data_AF-A0A1J1LFU1-F1
#
_entry.id   AF-A0A1J1LFU1-F1
#
_cell.length_a   1.000
_cell.length_b   1.000
_cell.length_c   1.000
_cell.angle_alpha   90.00
_cell.angle_beta   90.00
_cell.angle_gamma   90.00
#
_symmetry.space_group_name_H-M   'P 1'
#
loop_
_entity.id
_entity.type
_entity.pdbx_description
1 polymer ?
#
loop_
_entity_poly.entity_id
_entity_poly.type
_entity_poly.pdbx_seq_one_letter_code
_entity_poly.pdbx_strand_id
1 'polypeptide(L)'
;MFFISYQKTVQLNANLIFFQGALGDIWLDQGQPEKAIACYQQVLQKSPELWEVHHKLGDALWQQGEVEAAVEAYQQAAELSRIS
;
A
#
# COMPACT_ATOMS: atom_id res chain seq x y z
N MET A 1 13.90 -23.31 18.74
CA MET A 1 12.61 -23.26 18.01
C MET A 1 12.00 -21.85 18.02
N PHE A 2 12.80 -20.79 17.84
CA PHE A 2 12.33 -19.39 17.80
C PHE A 2 12.60 -18.70 16.45
N PHE A 3 13.64 -19.14 15.73
CA PHE A 3 13.99 -18.60 14.42
C PHE A 3 12.99 -19.00 13.32
N ILE A 4 12.48 -20.24 13.38
CA ILE A 4 11.51 -20.78 12.41
C ILE A 4 10.13 -20.10 12.57
N SER A 5 9.70 -19.79 13.80
CA SER A 5 8.45 -19.05 14.01
C SER A 5 8.57 -17.60 13.53
N TYR A 6 9.71 -16.96 13.76
CA TYR A 6 9.98 -15.58 13.32
C TYR A 6 10.01 -15.45 11.78
N GLN A 7 10.72 -16.34 11.08
CA GLN A 7 10.69 -16.40 9.61
C GLN A 7 9.28 -16.65 9.09
N LYS A 8 8.54 -17.58 9.71
CA LYS A 8 7.17 -17.90 9.29
C LYS A 8 6.21 -16.74 9.50
N THR A 9 6.35 -15.96 10.58
CA THR A 9 5.57 -14.74 10.81
C THR A 9 5.93 -13.61 9.84
N VAL A 10 7.22 -13.41 9.53
CA VAL A 10 7.64 -12.41 8.53
C VAL A 10 7.11 -12.78 7.15
N GLN A 11 7.14 -14.07 6.79
CA GLN A 11 6.69 -14.55 5.49
C GLN A 11 5.15 -14.58 5.35
N LEU A 12 4.43 -14.85 6.44
CA LEU A 12 2.97 -14.68 6.51
C LEU A 12 2.57 -13.21 6.42
N ASN A 13 3.30 -12.31 7.10
CA ASN A 13 3.06 -10.88 7.04
C ASN A 13 3.34 -10.31 5.64
N ALA A 14 4.45 -10.73 5.01
CA ALA A 14 4.79 -10.34 3.64
C ALA A 14 3.74 -10.83 2.62
N ASN A 15 3.26 -12.07 2.75
CA ASN A 15 2.17 -12.58 1.91
C ASN A 15 0.85 -11.83 2.12
N LEU A 16 0.54 -11.47 3.37
CA LEU A 16 -0.66 -10.69 3.68
C LEU A 16 -0.59 -9.27 3.13
N ILE A 17 0.58 -8.62 3.22
CA ILE A 17 0.85 -7.29 2.64
C ILE A 17 0.68 -7.33 1.11
N PHE A 18 1.28 -8.32 0.46
CA PHE A 18 1.18 -8.51 -0.99
C PHE A 18 -0.26 -8.76 -1.44
N PHE A 19 -1.00 -9.56 -0.67
CA PHE A 19 -2.41 -9.86 -0.94
C PHE A 19 -3.33 -8.65 -0.73
N GLN A 20 -3.10 -7.83 0.29
CA GLN A 20 -3.88 -6.61 0.52
C GLN A 20 -3.59 -5.53 -0.54
N GLY A 21 -2.34 -5.43 -1.01
CA GLY A 21 -1.99 -4.57 -2.16
C GLY A 21 -2.70 -5.02 -3.45
N ALA A 22 -2.68 -6.32 -3.74
CA ALA A 22 -3.38 -6.89 -4.89
C ALA A 22 -4.91 -6.72 -4.81
N LEU A 23 -5.50 -6.80 -3.62
CA LEU A 23 -6.92 -6.47 -3.42
C LEU A 23 -7.22 -5.00 -3.70
N GLY A 24 -6.33 -4.09 -3.30
CA GLY A 24 -6.46 -2.67 -3.62
C GLY A 24 -6.49 -2.43 -5.13
N ASP A 25 -5.61 -3.10 -5.87
CA ASP A 25 -5.55 -3.01 -7.34
C ASP A 25 -6.87 -3.48 -7.99
N ILE A 26 -7.40 -4.61 -7.51
CA ILE A 26 -8.69 -5.15 -7.98
C ILE A 26 -9.83 -4.17 -7.72
N TRP A 27 -9.85 -3.47 -6.57
CA TRP A 27 -10.87 -2.47 -6.27
C TRP A 27 -10.74 -1.23 -7.16
N LEU A 28 -9.51 -0.81 -7.47
CA LEU A 28 -9.24 0.29 -8.40
C LEU A 28 -9.74 -0.04 -9.81
N ASP A 29 -9.43 -1.23 -10.31
CA ASP A 29 -9.89 -1.71 -11.62
C ASP A 29 -11.42 -1.81 -11.70
N GLN A 30 -12.09 -2.05 -10.57
CA GLN A 30 -13.55 -2.04 -10.46
C GLN A 30 -14.15 -0.63 -10.31
N GLY A 31 -13.34 0.42 -10.35
CA GLY A 31 -13.80 1.80 -10.18
C GLY A 31 -14.30 2.12 -8.76
N GLN A 32 -13.79 1.41 -7.76
CA GLN A 32 -14.14 1.60 -6.34
C GLN A 32 -12.92 2.11 -5.56
N PRO A 33 -12.46 3.35 -5.82
CA PRO A 33 -11.23 3.88 -5.25
C PRO A 33 -11.27 3.96 -3.71
N GLU A 34 -12.44 4.15 -3.09
CA GLU A 34 -12.57 4.23 -1.63
C GLU A 34 -12.14 2.92 -0.95
N LYS A 35 -12.47 1.78 -1.57
CA LYS A 35 -12.08 0.45 -1.05
C LYS A 35 -10.59 0.20 -1.27
N ALA A 36 -10.06 0.65 -2.41
CA ALA A 36 -8.64 0.55 -2.70
C ALA A 36 -7.81 1.34 -1.69
N ILE A 37 -8.21 2.57 -1.39
CA ILE A 37 -7.58 3.43 -0.36
C ILE A 37 -7.55 2.72 0.99
N ALA A 38 -8.67 2.14 1.43
CA ALA A 38 -8.73 1.41 2.69
C ALA A 38 -7.76 0.21 2.71
N CYS A 39 -7.64 -0.52 1.60
CA CYS A 39 -6.67 -1.62 1.47
C CYS A 39 -5.23 -1.12 1.55
N TYR A 40 -4.87 -0.07 0.82
CA TYR A 40 -3.51 0.48 0.83
C TYR A 40 -3.13 1.07 2.18
N GLN A 41 -4.05 1.78 2.85
CA GLN A 41 -3.81 2.30 4.20
C GLN A 41 -3.55 1.18 5.22
N GLN A 42 -4.24 0.03 5.12
CA GLN A 42 -3.95 -1.11 5.99
C GLN A 42 -2.56 -1.73 5.74
N VAL A 43 -2.11 -1.73 4.48
CA VAL A 43 -0.74 -2.16 4.15
C VAL A 43 0.28 -1.19 4.74
N LEU A 44 0.07 0.12 4.55
CA LEU A 44 0.96 1.17 5.03
C LEU A 44 1.01 1.26 6.56
N GLN A 45 -0.05 0.89 7.27
CA GLN A 45 -0.03 0.76 8.74
C GLN A 45 0.97 -0.30 9.23
N LYS A 46 1.26 -1.34 8.42
CA LYS A 46 2.19 -2.41 8.77
C LYS A 46 3.59 -2.16 8.21
N SER A 47 3.67 -1.56 7.03
CA SER A 47 4.93 -1.29 6.32
C SER A 47 4.86 0.09 5.67
N PRO A 48 5.15 1.16 6.44
CA PRO A 48 5.01 2.53 5.98
C PRO A 48 6.07 2.94 4.95
N GLU A 49 7.16 2.18 4.83
CA GLU A 49 8.26 2.44 3.89
C GLU A 49 8.02 1.92 2.46
N LEU A 50 6.87 1.30 2.18
CA LEU A 50 6.56 0.75 0.85
C LEU A 50 6.16 1.86 -0.13
N TRP A 51 7.14 2.39 -0.84
CA TRP A 51 6.92 3.46 -1.82
C TRP A 51 5.91 3.06 -2.91
N GLU A 52 5.88 1.80 -3.33
CA GLU A 52 4.93 1.30 -4.34
C GLU A 52 3.48 1.43 -3.88
N VAL A 53 3.23 1.25 -2.58
CA VAL A 53 1.90 1.32 -2.00
C VAL A 53 1.45 2.77 -1.83
N HIS A 54 2.38 3.67 -1.50
CA HIS A 54 2.11 5.12 -1.51
C HIS A 54 1.76 5.63 -2.92
N HIS A 55 2.45 5.13 -3.96
CA HIS A 55 2.08 5.45 -5.34
C HIS A 55 0.65 5.00 -5.67
N LYS A 56 0.32 3.73 -5.36
CA LYS A 56 -1.01 3.18 -5.60
C LYS A 56 -2.11 3.89 -4.79
N LEU A 57 -1.79 4.35 -3.58
CA LEU A 57 -2.68 5.21 -2.79
C LEU A 57 -2.91 6.55 -3.50
N GLY A 58 -1.87 7.15 -4.08
CA GLY A 58 -1.99 8.34 -4.92
C GLY A 58 -2.89 8.13 -6.13
N ASP A 59 -2.76 7.00 -6.83
CA ASP A 59 -3.61 6.65 -7.98
C ASP A 59 -5.08 6.56 -7.55
N ALA A 60 -5.35 5.93 -6.41
CA ALA A 60 -6.71 5.79 -5.90
C ALA A 60 -7.33 7.11 -5.44
N LEU A 61 -6.58 7.94 -4.73
CA LEU A 61 -7.02 9.27 -4.30
C LEU A 61 -7.29 10.19 -5.50
N TRP A 62 -6.43 10.10 -6.53
CA TRP A 62 -6.64 10.83 -7.78
C TRP A 62 -7.94 10.42 -8.47
N GLN A 63 -8.21 9.11 -8.56
CA GLN A 63 -9.45 8.60 -9.16
C GLN A 63 -10.71 8.97 -8.33
N GLN A 64 -10.58 9.13 -7.02
CA GLN A 64 -11.64 9.64 -6.15
C GLN A 64 -11.86 11.17 -6.29
N GLY A 65 -10.90 11.89 -6.88
CA GLY A 65 -10.92 13.35 -7.01
C GLY A 65 -10.28 14.10 -5.83
N GLU A 66 -9.65 13.39 -4.89
CA GLU A 66 -8.93 13.95 -3.75
C GLU A 66 -7.50 14.33 -4.18
N VAL A 67 -7.40 15.37 -5.02
CA VAL A 67 -6.17 15.73 -5.73
C VAL A 67 -5.03 16.12 -4.79
N GLU A 68 -5.30 16.92 -3.76
CA GLU A 68 -4.28 17.34 -2.79
C GLU A 68 -3.70 16.13 -2.05
N ALA A 69 -4.55 15.22 -1.58
CA ALA A 69 -4.12 14.01 -0.90
C ALA A 69 -3.34 13.06 -1.83
N ALA A 70 -3.72 12.99 -3.11
CA ALA A 70 -2.99 12.22 -4.10
C ALA A 70 -1.55 12.76 -4.28
N VAL A 71 -1.39 14.08 -4.37
CA VAL A 71 -0.07 14.73 -4.48
C VAL A 71 0.80 14.41 -3.27
N GLU A 72 0.25 14.49 -2.05
CA GLU A 72 0.98 14.11 -0.84
C GLU A 72 1.44 12.65 -0.87
N ALA A 73 0.56 11.73 -1.27
CA ALA A 73 0.90 10.31 -1.39
C ALA A 73 2.03 10.06 -2.42
N TYR A 74 1.98 10.72 -3.59
CA TYR A 74 3.06 10.63 -4.57
C TYR A 74 4.38 11.22 -4.08
N GLN A 75 4.34 12.32 -3.33
CA GLN A 75 5.54 12.90 -2.72
C GLN A 75 6.18 11.94 -1.72
N GLN A 76 5.37 11.29 -0.89
CA GLN A 76 5.85 10.25 0.03
C GLN A 76 6.47 9.07 -0.73
N ALA A 77 5.83 8.60 -1.81
CA ALA A 77 6.38 7.56 -2.66
C ALA A 77 7.74 7.96 -3.25
N ALA A 78 7.86 9.19 -3.77
CA ALA A 78 9.10 9.69 -4.35
C ALA A 78 10.23 9.80 -3.31
N GLU A 79 9.92 10.27 -2.09
CA GLU A 79 10.93 10.37 -1.03
C GLU A 79 11.40 8.98 -0.58
N LEU A 80 10.47 8.05 -0.36
CA LEU A 80 10.80 6.68 0.05
C LEU A 80 11.57 5.92 -1.02
N SER A 81 11.19 6.07 -2.30
CA SER A 81 11.90 5.47 -3.43
C SER A 81 13.34 5.98 -3.57
N ARG A 82 13.63 7.19 -3.07
CA ARG A 82 14.98 7.76 -3.09
C ARG A 82 15.88 7.17 -1.99
N ILE A 83 15.28 6.56 -0.97
CA ILE A 83 15.95 6.05 0.24
C ILE A 83 16.13 4.52 0.18
N SER A 84 15.29 3.82 -0.60
CA SER A 84 15.35 2.35 -0.84
C SER A 84 16.43 1.94 -1.84
#